data_AF-A0A9C8ZNF5-F1
#
_entry.id   AF-A0A9C8ZNF5-F1
#
_cell.length_a   1.000
_cell.length_b   1.000
_cell.length_c   1.000
_cell.angle_alpha   90.00
_cell.angle_beta   90.00
_cell.angle_gamma   90.00
#
_symmetry.space_group_name_H-M   'P 1'
#
loop_
_entity.id
_entity.type
_entity.pdbx_description
1 polymer ?
#
loop_
_entity_poly.entity_id
_entity_poly.type
_entity_poly.pdbx_seq_one_letter_code
_entity_poly.pdbx_strand_id
1 'polypeptide(L)'
;MASAALFNSEEQMSEEKTKQQEEKEKQEKPEARAEGPKAEAKAAEAGAKEAEAKPKEEPKPQKEEPKAKAREWDEEKIREEGEKLFYPNKWSRIVLTSAEEVMGTQGVSALLNMAGLKELIGNYPPDNMKKQFSFNKFGRIQQAIWDMYGNRGARVFAVRAGEQSFKDGLTQFKSVAQAAQVAMRVGSLEAKAKLGLEFFSKFFNSVSDQKVVVSEDEKHWIWTIEVCPMCWGRQSDEPCCHLAVGVLQAAFAWISDGKKFRIMETECKAKGDENCVIKIEKTPVE
;
A
#
# COMPACT_ATOMS: atom_id res chain seq x y z
N MET A 1 -72.86 1.49 28.00
CA MET A 1 -71.94 0.40 27.62
C MET A 1 -71.07 0.82 26.44
N ALA A 2 -70.22 1.85 26.60
CA ALA A 2 -69.38 2.37 25.52
C ALA A 2 -67.93 2.69 25.96
N SER A 3 -67.54 2.27 27.17
CA SER A 3 -66.20 2.53 27.71
C SER A 3 -65.29 1.29 27.78
N ALA A 4 -65.80 0.11 27.45
CA ALA A 4 -65.03 -1.14 27.45
C ALA A 4 -64.46 -1.53 26.07
N ALA A 5 -64.92 -0.87 24.99
CA ALA A 5 -64.50 -1.21 23.62
C ALA A 5 -63.23 -0.48 23.17
N LEU A 6 -62.88 0.66 23.77
CA LEU A 6 -61.69 1.45 23.39
C LEU A 6 -60.42 0.99 24.11
N PHE A 7 -60.53 0.46 25.34
CA PHE A 7 -59.37 -0.04 26.08
C PHE A 7 -58.79 -1.31 25.45
N ASN A 8 -59.66 -2.14 24.87
CA ASN A 8 -59.27 -3.41 24.25
C ASN A 8 -58.52 -3.23 22.92
N SER A 9 -58.66 -2.08 22.23
CA SER A 9 -57.93 -1.83 20.97
C SER A 9 -56.51 -1.33 21.19
N GLU A 10 -56.24 -0.60 22.28
CA GLU A 10 -54.88 -0.13 22.58
C GLU A 10 -53.98 -1.26 23.10
N GLU A 11 -54.50 -2.17 23.90
CA GLU A 11 -53.77 -3.37 24.35
C GLU A 11 -53.43 -4.29 23.16
N GLN A 12 -54.39 -4.55 22.27
CA GLN A 12 -54.18 -5.36 21.07
C GLN A 12 -53.13 -4.75 20.12
N MET A 13 -53.13 -3.43 19.93
CA MET A 13 -52.13 -2.73 19.12
C MET A 13 -50.72 -2.76 19.74
N SER A 14 -50.61 -2.86 21.07
CA SER A 14 -49.32 -2.95 21.77
C SER A 14 -48.75 -4.37 21.71
N GLU A 15 -49.59 -5.40 21.83
CA GLU A 15 -49.19 -6.80 21.71
C GLU A 15 -48.81 -7.16 20.27
N GLU A 16 -49.50 -6.59 19.29
CA GLU A 16 -49.21 -6.81 17.86
C GLU A 16 -47.89 -6.14 17.43
N LYS A 17 -47.57 -4.96 17.98
CA LYS A 17 -46.25 -4.32 17.80
C LYS A 17 -45.13 -5.10 18.48
N THR A 18 -45.38 -5.65 19.66
CA THR A 18 -44.38 -6.46 20.39
C THR A 18 -44.11 -7.77 19.66
N LYS A 19 -45.15 -8.43 19.14
CA LYS A 19 -45.01 -9.63 18.28
C LYS A 19 -44.29 -9.34 16.96
N GLN A 20 -44.58 -8.22 16.29
CA GLN A 20 -43.87 -7.83 15.06
C GLN A 20 -42.39 -7.48 15.31
N GLN A 21 -42.06 -6.96 16.50
CA GLN A 21 -40.69 -6.66 16.89
C GLN A 21 -39.92 -7.95 17.25
N GLU A 22 -40.56 -8.90 17.95
CA GLU A 22 -39.99 -10.24 18.21
C GLU A 22 -39.85 -11.08 16.94
N GLU A 23 -40.74 -10.95 15.94
CA GLU A 23 -40.59 -11.61 14.63
C GLU A 23 -39.46 -10.98 13.80
N LYS A 24 -39.24 -9.66 13.89
CA LYS A 24 -38.08 -9.01 13.25
C LYS A 24 -36.75 -9.41 13.89
N GLU A 25 -36.67 -9.48 15.22
CA GLU A 25 -35.45 -9.97 15.91
C GLU A 25 -35.20 -11.47 15.69
N LYS A 26 -36.23 -12.28 15.45
CA LYS A 26 -36.06 -13.69 15.07
C LYS A 26 -35.64 -13.90 13.61
N GLN A 27 -35.80 -12.90 12.73
CA GLN A 27 -35.33 -12.96 11.34
C GLN A 27 -33.89 -12.45 11.15
N GLU A 28 -33.32 -11.72 12.12
CA GLU A 28 -31.88 -11.36 12.14
C GLU A 28 -31.06 -12.34 12.99
N LYS A 29 -31.13 -13.63 12.66
CA LYS A 29 -30.16 -14.62 13.14
C LYS A 29 -29.29 -15.07 11.97
N PRO A 30 -27.97 -14.82 11.97
CA PRO A 30 -27.11 -15.25 10.88
C PRO A 30 -26.87 -16.76 11.00
N GLU A 31 -27.56 -17.55 10.18
CA GLU A 31 -27.23 -18.96 9.96
C GLU A 31 -26.09 -19.10 8.94
N ALA A 32 -25.06 -19.83 9.41
CA ALA A 32 -24.14 -20.66 8.64
C ALA A 32 -23.29 -20.02 7.52
N ARG A 33 -22.06 -19.67 7.92
CA ARG A 33 -20.82 -20.31 7.42
C ARG A 33 -20.73 -20.47 5.88
N ALA A 34 -20.42 -19.36 5.21
CA ALA A 34 -19.64 -19.43 3.98
C ALA A 34 -18.16 -19.54 4.36
N GLU A 35 -17.52 -20.63 3.95
CA GLU A 35 -16.08 -20.84 4.09
C GLU A 35 -15.31 -19.64 3.50
N GLY A 36 -14.69 -18.86 4.38
CA GLY A 36 -13.74 -17.83 3.97
C GLY A 36 -12.58 -18.47 3.20
N PRO A 37 -12.02 -17.81 2.17
CA PRO A 37 -10.95 -18.38 1.39
C PRO A 37 -9.73 -18.63 2.29
N LYS A 38 -9.40 -19.92 2.46
CA LYS A 38 -8.13 -20.41 2.98
C LYS A 38 -6.98 -19.90 2.09
N ALA A 39 -6.57 -18.65 2.31
CA ALA A 39 -5.38 -18.07 1.69
C ALA A 39 -4.55 -17.21 2.67
N GLU A 40 -5.00 -17.07 3.92
CA GLU A 40 -4.28 -16.37 4.99
C GLU A 40 -3.54 -17.36 5.90
N ALA A 41 -2.71 -18.25 5.33
CA ALA A 41 -1.85 -19.12 6.13
C ALA A 41 -0.73 -19.80 5.30
N LYS A 42 -0.10 -19.11 4.35
CA LYS A 42 1.12 -19.66 3.69
C LYS A 42 2.29 -18.69 3.55
N ALA A 43 2.16 -17.44 3.99
CA ALA A 43 3.28 -16.49 4.04
C ALA A 43 3.92 -16.37 5.44
N ALA A 44 3.38 -17.05 6.46
CA ALA A 44 3.85 -16.96 7.85
C ALA A 44 4.46 -18.27 8.40
N GLU A 45 4.64 -19.30 7.56
CA GLU A 45 5.27 -20.57 7.95
C GLU A 45 6.51 -20.84 7.09
N ALA A 46 7.51 -19.99 7.27
CA ALA A 46 8.88 -20.29 6.86
C ALA A 46 9.84 -19.70 7.91
N GLY A 47 10.20 -20.54 8.89
CA GLY A 47 11.49 -20.47 9.56
C GLY A 47 11.55 -19.75 10.91
N ALA A 48 10.98 -20.36 11.95
CA ALA A 48 11.55 -20.28 13.29
C ALA A 48 11.89 -21.72 13.74
N LYS A 49 13.02 -22.23 13.24
CA LYS A 49 13.74 -23.33 13.91
C LYS A 49 15.01 -22.72 14.47
N GLU A 50 15.20 -22.92 15.77
CA GLU A 50 16.39 -22.52 16.52
C GLU A 50 17.66 -22.96 15.77
N ALA A 51 18.48 -21.99 15.38
CA ALA A 51 19.81 -22.25 14.86
C ALA A 51 20.81 -22.02 16.00
N GLU A 52 21.35 -23.11 16.54
CA GLU A 52 22.59 -23.09 17.30
C GLU A 52 23.65 -22.32 16.50
N ALA A 53 24.37 -21.42 17.18
CA ALA A 53 25.36 -20.54 16.59
C ALA A 53 26.53 -21.36 15.99
N LYS A 54 26.52 -21.52 14.66
CA LYS A 54 27.70 -21.95 13.89
C LYS A 54 28.63 -20.75 13.65
N PRO A 55 29.95 -20.97 13.51
CA PRO A 55 30.92 -19.91 13.27
C PRO A 55 30.57 -19.11 12.01
N LYS A 56 30.73 -17.79 12.06
CA LYS A 56 30.44 -16.85 10.97
C LYS A 56 31.21 -17.27 9.70
N GLU A 57 30.48 -17.78 8.70
CA GLU A 57 30.98 -17.89 7.33
C GLU A 57 30.96 -16.48 6.72
N GLU A 58 32.11 -16.02 6.21
CA GLU A 58 32.22 -14.73 5.53
C GLU A 58 31.21 -14.66 4.37
N PRO A 59 30.56 -13.50 4.16
CA PRO A 59 29.61 -13.36 3.07
C PRO A 59 30.34 -13.56 1.74
N LYS A 60 29.95 -14.62 1.01
CA LYS A 60 30.41 -14.85 -0.36
C LYS A 60 30.07 -13.62 -1.21
N PRO A 61 31.00 -13.13 -2.05
CA PRO A 61 30.75 -11.98 -2.91
C PRO A 61 29.52 -12.27 -3.76
N GLN A 62 28.49 -11.42 -3.60
CA GLN A 62 27.34 -11.42 -4.49
C GLN A 62 27.89 -11.13 -5.89
N LYS A 63 27.69 -12.06 -6.83
CA LYS A 63 27.97 -11.78 -8.23
C LYS A 63 27.09 -10.59 -8.60
N GLU A 64 27.71 -9.46 -8.97
CA GLU A 64 27.00 -8.35 -9.58
C GLU A 64 26.31 -8.88 -10.84
N GLU A 65 25.01 -9.11 -10.76
CA GLU A 65 24.20 -9.39 -11.95
C GLU A 65 24.33 -8.16 -12.87
N PRO A 66 24.51 -8.37 -14.19
CA PRO A 66 24.71 -7.27 -15.11
C PRO A 66 23.50 -6.32 -15.04
N LYS A 67 23.78 -5.07 -14.68
CA LYS A 67 22.80 -3.97 -14.60
C LYS A 67 21.98 -3.93 -15.90
N ALA A 68 20.67 -3.91 -15.76
CA ALA A 68 19.77 -3.90 -16.90
C ALA A 68 19.98 -2.60 -17.69
N LYS A 69 19.63 -2.54 -18.98
CA LYS A 69 19.72 -1.25 -19.69
C LYS A 69 18.47 -0.43 -19.42
N ALA A 70 18.59 0.90 -19.42
CA ALA A 70 17.45 1.79 -19.40
C ALA A 70 16.46 1.41 -20.52
N ARG A 71 15.17 1.41 -20.20
CA ARG A 71 14.13 0.96 -21.14
C ARG A 71 14.00 1.97 -22.28
N GLU A 72 14.09 1.49 -23.52
CA GLU A 72 13.75 2.29 -24.70
C GLU A 72 12.29 2.76 -24.63
N TRP A 73 12.03 4.01 -25.02
CA TRP A 73 10.70 4.59 -24.92
C TRP A 73 9.82 4.20 -26.12
N ASP A 74 8.98 3.17 -25.92
CA ASP A 74 7.94 2.73 -26.85
C ASP A 74 6.57 2.73 -26.15
N GLU A 75 5.79 3.80 -26.33
CA GLU A 75 4.56 4.03 -25.58
C GLU A 75 3.55 2.87 -25.64
N GLU A 76 3.39 2.24 -26.82
CA GLU A 76 2.44 1.16 -27.01
C GLU A 76 2.86 -0.09 -26.24
N LYS A 77 4.13 -0.49 -26.40
CA LYS A 77 4.70 -1.63 -25.68
C LYS A 77 4.65 -1.42 -24.17
N ILE A 78 4.97 -0.22 -23.71
CA ILE A 78 4.94 0.17 -22.29
C ILE A 78 3.54 0.03 -21.71
N ARG A 79 2.53 0.45 -22.47
CA ARG A 79 1.13 0.32 -22.10
C ARG A 79 0.74 -1.15 -21.99
N GLU A 80 1.04 -1.96 -23.00
CA GLU A 80 0.72 -3.39 -23.01
C GLU A 80 1.39 -4.19 -21.88
N GLU A 81 2.66 -3.92 -21.60
CA GLU A 81 3.37 -4.53 -20.47
C GLU A 81 2.74 -4.12 -19.14
N GLY A 82 2.34 -2.84 -19.01
CA GLY A 82 1.69 -2.30 -17.82
C GLY A 82 0.33 -2.93 -17.52
N GLU A 83 -0.34 -3.49 -18.52
CA GLU A 83 -1.60 -4.24 -18.34
C GLU A 83 -1.38 -5.67 -17.85
N LYS A 84 -0.13 -6.17 -17.84
CA LYS A 84 0.24 -7.52 -17.42
C LYS A 84 0.95 -7.54 -16.06
N LEU A 85 1.16 -6.38 -15.45
CA LEU A 85 1.81 -6.19 -14.17
C LEU A 85 0.82 -5.57 -13.19
N PHE A 86 0.75 -6.12 -11.99
CA PHE A 86 -0.36 -5.81 -11.09
C PHE A 86 0.07 -5.50 -9.66
N TYR A 87 -0.65 -4.56 -9.07
CA TYR A 87 -0.79 -4.42 -7.62
C TYR A 87 -1.98 -5.23 -7.10
N PRO A 88 -1.94 -5.63 -5.82
CA PRO A 88 -3.14 -6.04 -5.10
C PRO A 88 -4.23 -4.96 -5.18
N ASN A 89 -5.49 -5.39 -5.33
CA ASN A 89 -6.64 -4.49 -5.28
C ASN A 89 -6.63 -3.65 -4.00
N LYS A 90 -6.37 -4.30 -2.85
CA LYS A 90 -6.31 -3.66 -1.54
C LYS A 90 -5.37 -2.45 -1.48
N TRP A 91 -4.19 -2.55 -2.08
CA TRP A 91 -3.23 -1.44 -2.07
C TRP A 91 -3.69 -0.27 -2.93
N SER A 92 -4.20 -0.57 -4.11
CA SER A 92 -4.73 0.46 -5.00
C SER A 92 -5.98 1.11 -4.42
N ARG A 93 -6.80 0.34 -3.71
CA ARG A 93 -7.94 0.85 -2.93
C ARG A 93 -7.48 1.81 -1.84
N ILE A 94 -6.48 1.42 -1.02
CA ILE A 94 -5.91 2.29 0.02
C ILE A 94 -5.47 3.63 -0.57
N VAL A 95 -4.70 3.60 -1.66
CA VAL A 95 -4.21 4.84 -2.32
C VAL A 95 -5.38 5.73 -2.78
N LEU A 96 -6.44 5.15 -3.35
CA LEU A 96 -7.61 5.91 -3.81
C LEU A 96 -8.44 6.46 -2.65
N THR A 97 -8.63 5.69 -1.57
CA THR A 97 -9.32 6.17 -0.37
C THR A 97 -8.54 7.25 0.35
N SER A 98 -7.22 7.10 0.51
CA SER A 98 -6.37 8.14 1.09
C SER A 98 -6.36 9.39 0.21
N ALA A 99 -6.40 9.23 -1.12
CA ALA A 99 -6.55 10.36 -2.03
C ALA A 99 -7.88 11.08 -1.82
N GLU A 100 -9.00 10.34 -1.73
CA GLU A 100 -10.33 10.90 -1.45
C GLU A 100 -10.37 11.64 -0.10
N GLU A 101 -9.74 11.11 0.95
CA GLU A 101 -9.66 11.80 2.25
C GLU A 101 -8.93 13.15 2.15
N VAL A 102 -7.89 13.23 1.31
CA VAL A 102 -7.09 14.46 1.16
C VAL A 102 -7.76 15.49 0.25
N MET A 103 -8.39 15.06 -0.86
CA MET A 103 -8.92 15.97 -1.89
C MET A 103 -10.45 16.07 -1.93
N GLY A 104 -11.14 15.25 -1.15
CA GLY A 104 -12.59 15.09 -1.18
C GLY A 104 -13.11 14.29 -2.39
N THR A 105 -14.36 13.85 -2.30
CA THR A 105 -15.03 13.05 -3.34
C THR A 105 -15.05 13.72 -4.72
N GLN A 106 -15.20 15.05 -4.77
CA GLN A 106 -15.17 15.78 -6.04
C GLN A 106 -13.75 15.84 -6.64
N GLY A 107 -12.74 16.04 -5.80
CA GLY A 107 -11.35 16.06 -6.22
C GLY A 107 -10.93 14.70 -6.81
N VAL A 108 -11.27 13.60 -6.14
CA VAL A 108 -10.87 12.25 -6.61
C VAL A 108 -11.66 11.84 -7.85
N SER A 109 -12.90 12.32 -7.98
CA SER A 109 -13.67 12.15 -9.22
C SER A 109 -13.02 12.90 -10.39
N ALA A 110 -12.53 14.13 -10.17
CA ALA A 110 -11.79 14.87 -11.19
C ALA A 110 -10.47 14.18 -11.55
N LEU A 111 -9.73 13.68 -10.56
CA LEU A 111 -8.51 12.90 -10.75
C LEU A 111 -8.74 11.67 -11.62
N LEU A 112 -9.75 10.86 -11.29
CA LEU A 112 -10.07 9.64 -12.04
C LEU A 112 -10.60 9.95 -13.45
N ASN A 113 -11.34 11.05 -13.63
CA ASN A 113 -11.72 11.51 -14.96
C ASN A 113 -10.48 11.87 -15.81
N MET A 114 -9.55 12.63 -15.25
CA MET A 114 -8.31 13.06 -15.92
C MET A 114 -7.40 11.87 -16.23
N ALA A 115 -7.29 10.93 -15.29
CA ALA A 115 -6.60 9.66 -15.53
C ALA A 115 -7.30 8.80 -16.59
N GLY A 116 -8.53 9.13 -17.01
CA GLY A 116 -9.36 8.34 -17.93
C GLY A 116 -9.82 7.00 -17.35
N LEU A 117 -10.07 6.97 -16.04
CA LEU A 117 -10.47 5.80 -15.24
C LEU A 117 -11.84 6.05 -14.57
N LYS A 118 -12.80 6.50 -15.37
CA LYS A 118 -14.14 6.87 -14.88
C LYS A 118 -14.87 5.70 -14.22
N GLU A 119 -14.53 4.47 -14.58
CA GLU A 119 -15.10 3.25 -14.01
C GLU A 119 -14.78 3.07 -12.51
N LEU A 120 -13.80 3.80 -11.98
CA LEU A 120 -13.42 3.77 -10.57
C LEU A 120 -14.14 4.82 -9.72
N ILE A 121 -14.89 5.75 -10.34
CA ILE A 121 -15.61 6.79 -9.60
C ILE A 121 -16.76 6.15 -8.81
N GLY A 122 -16.69 6.24 -7.48
CA GLY A 122 -17.63 5.57 -6.58
C GLY A 122 -17.53 4.03 -6.59
N ASN A 123 -16.52 3.47 -7.24
CA ASN A 123 -16.36 2.03 -7.46
C ASN A 123 -14.88 1.61 -7.38
N TYR A 124 -14.27 1.86 -6.22
CA TYR A 124 -12.88 1.49 -5.98
C TYR A 124 -12.62 -0.02 -6.03
N PRO A 125 -11.37 -0.46 -6.31
CA PRO A 125 -11.03 -1.87 -6.35
C PRO A 125 -11.50 -2.63 -5.11
N PRO A 126 -11.88 -3.91 -5.23
CA PRO A 126 -12.34 -4.71 -4.09
C PRO A 126 -11.30 -4.76 -2.95
N ASP A 127 -11.73 -4.83 -1.70
CA ASP A 127 -10.83 -5.04 -0.55
C ASP A 127 -10.38 -6.51 -0.48
N ASN A 128 -9.41 -6.88 -1.33
CA ASN A 128 -8.74 -8.17 -1.30
C ASN A 128 -7.31 -8.09 -1.86
N MET A 129 -6.51 -9.12 -1.58
CA MET A 129 -5.10 -9.19 -2.01
C MET A 129 -4.91 -9.73 -3.43
N LYS A 130 -5.95 -9.81 -4.27
CA LYS A 130 -5.80 -10.31 -5.65
C LYS A 130 -5.03 -9.30 -6.48
N LYS A 131 -4.00 -9.78 -7.20
CA LYS A 131 -3.19 -9.01 -8.15
C LYS A 131 -3.98 -8.71 -9.42
N GLN A 132 -4.75 -7.62 -9.43
CA GLN A 132 -5.66 -7.29 -10.54
C GLN A 132 -5.66 -5.80 -10.92
N PHE A 133 -5.01 -4.95 -10.13
CA PHE A 133 -4.93 -3.52 -10.46
C PHE A 133 -3.68 -3.25 -11.29
N SER A 134 -3.84 -2.95 -12.58
CA SER A 134 -2.70 -2.90 -13.50
C SER A 134 -1.80 -1.69 -13.24
N PHE A 135 -0.51 -1.85 -13.53
CA PHE A 135 0.49 -0.79 -13.40
C PHE A 135 0.20 0.35 -14.37
N ASN A 136 -0.39 0.07 -15.53
CA ASN A 136 -0.85 1.12 -16.43
C ASN A 136 -1.88 2.04 -15.76
N LYS A 137 -2.93 1.48 -15.14
CA LYS A 137 -3.93 2.26 -14.41
C LYS A 137 -3.29 3.06 -13.28
N PHE A 138 -2.40 2.43 -12.52
CA PHE A 138 -1.73 3.10 -11.41
C PHE A 138 -0.86 4.26 -11.88
N GLY A 139 -0.07 4.08 -12.95
CA GLY A 139 0.74 5.12 -13.57
C GLY A 139 -0.11 6.30 -14.07
N ARG A 140 -1.27 6.04 -14.68
CA ARG A 140 -2.21 7.08 -15.13
C ARG A 140 -2.78 7.90 -13.97
N ILE A 141 -3.10 7.25 -12.84
CA ILE A 141 -3.51 7.96 -11.62
C ILE A 141 -2.39 8.87 -11.13
N GLN A 142 -1.15 8.36 -11.09
CA GLN A 142 -0.01 9.16 -10.67
C GLN A 142 0.23 10.34 -11.62
N GLN A 143 0.09 10.15 -12.94
CA GLN A 143 0.22 11.24 -13.91
C GLN A 143 -0.86 12.31 -13.72
N ALA A 144 -2.11 11.92 -13.51
CA ALA A 144 -3.21 12.86 -13.30
C ALA A 144 -3.01 13.74 -12.06
N ILE A 145 -2.31 13.26 -11.02
CA ILE A 145 -1.93 14.11 -9.88
C ILE A 145 -0.99 15.25 -10.34
N TRP A 146 -0.03 14.95 -11.21
CA TRP A 146 0.87 15.96 -11.79
C TRP A 146 0.13 16.94 -12.69
N ASP A 147 -0.78 16.44 -13.52
CA ASP A 147 -1.58 17.27 -14.42
C ASP A 147 -2.50 18.23 -13.64
N MET A 148 -3.03 17.80 -12.49
CA MET A 148 -3.90 18.63 -11.63
C MET A 148 -3.15 19.69 -10.82
N TYR A 149 -2.00 19.35 -10.24
CA TYR A 149 -1.34 20.17 -9.22
C TYR A 149 0.01 20.75 -9.64
N GLY A 150 0.50 20.38 -10.82
CA GLY A 150 1.87 20.67 -11.28
C GLY A 150 2.94 19.98 -10.40
N ASN A 151 4.20 20.02 -10.83
CA ASN A 151 5.29 19.27 -10.18
C ASN A 151 5.39 19.51 -8.67
N ARG A 152 5.35 20.77 -8.23
CA ARG A 152 5.50 21.12 -6.81
C ARG A 152 4.34 20.63 -5.96
N GLY A 153 3.11 20.86 -6.41
CA GLY A 153 1.91 20.44 -5.68
C GLY A 153 1.76 18.92 -5.65
N ALA A 154 1.99 18.27 -6.80
CA ALA A 154 1.91 16.83 -6.95
C ALA A 154 2.92 16.10 -6.07
N ARG A 155 4.15 16.62 -5.93
CA ARG A 155 5.14 16.07 -5.00
C ARG A 155 4.65 16.06 -3.57
N VAL A 156 4.13 17.18 -3.07
CA VAL A 156 3.60 17.27 -1.69
C VAL A 156 2.44 16.29 -1.50
N PHE A 157 1.54 16.24 -2.48
CA PHE A 157 0.41 15.32 -2.45
C PHE A 157 0.86 13.86 -2.41
N ALA A 158 1.76 13.46 -3.32
CA ALA A 158 2.24 12.09 -3.44
C ALA A 158 2.96 11.62 -2.16
N VAL A 159 3.79 12.47 -1.54
CA VAL A 159 4.44 12.15 -0.26
C VAL A 159 3.39 11.89 0.83
N ARG A 160 2.42 12.81 1.00
CA ARG A 160 1.37 12.65 2.02
C ARG A 160 0.51 11.41 1.77
N ALA A 161 0.16 11.14 0.52
CA ALA A 161 -0.58 9.95 0.14
C ALA A 161 0.20 8.67 0.46
N GLY A 162 1.52 8.67 0.24
CA GLY A 162 2.40 7.57 0.62
C GLY A 162 2.48 7.35 2.13
N GLU A 163 2.66 8.43 2.90
CA GLU A 163 2.67 8.36 4.37
C GLU A 163 1.36 7.78 4.92
N GLN A 164 0.23 8.24 4.38
CA GLN A 164 -1.09 7.74 4.77
C GLN A 164 -1.27 6.28 4.37
N SER A 165 -0.86 5.89 3.15
CA SER A 165 -0.93 4.51 2.67
C SER A 165 -0.17 3.53 3.59
N PHE A 166 0.97 3.95 4.14
CA PHE A 166 1.72 3.13 5.11
C PHE A 166 0.94 2.94 6.42
N LYS A 167 0.39 4.03 6.98
CA LYS A 167 -0.41 3.99 8.22
C LYS A 167 -1.64 3.10 8.06
N ASP A 168 -2.36 3.25 6.95
CA ASP A 168 -3.52 2.43 6.64
C ASP A 168 -3.12 0.96 6.43
N GLY A 169 -1.99 0.72 5.78
CA GLY A 169 -1.40 -0.62 5.67
C GLY A 169 -1.18 -1.28 7.04
N LEU A 170 -0.55 -0.58 7.98
CA LEU A 170 -0.32 -1.12 9.33
C LEU A 170 -1.62 -1.49 10.06
N THR A 171 -2.68 -0.68 9.91
CA THR A 171 -3.97 -0.98 10.56
C THR A 171 -4.67 -2.18 9.94
N GLN A 172 -4.46 -2.42 8.65
CA GLN A 172 -5.08 -3.51 7.89
C GLN A 172 -4.29 -4.82 7.97
N PHE A 173 -2.99 -4.77 8.24
CA PHE A 173 -2.11 -5.94 8.37
C PHE A 173 -1.66 -6.15 9.84
N LYS A 174 -2.62 -6.24 10.77
CA LYS A 174 -2.35 -6.24 12.22
C LYS A 174 -1.38 -7.33 12.69
N SER A 175 -1.46 -8.54 12.16
CA SER A 175 -0.56 -9.64 12.52
C SER A 175 0.88 -9.38 12.07
N VAL A 176 1.06 -8.83 10.87
CA VAL A 176 2.36 -8.40 10.35
C VAL A 176 2.92 -7.26 11.19
N ALA A 177 2.09 -6.27 11.51
CA ALA A 177 2.49 -5.15 12.37
C ALA A 177 2.92 -5.62 13.77
N GLN A 178 2.20 -6.56 14.39
CA GLN A 178 2.55 -7.13 15.69
C GLN A 178 3.89 -7.89 15.65
N ALA A 179 4.09 -8.74 14.64
CA ALA A 179 5.36 -9.46 14.48
C ALA A 179 6.53 -8.49 14.28
N ALA A 180 6.34 -7.45 13.45
CA ALA A 180 7.33 -6.40 13.24
C ALA A 180 7.64 -5.64 14.54
N GLN A 181 6.63 -5.27 15.33
CA GLN A 181 6.83 -4.60 16.62
C GLN A 181 7.68 -5.43 17.59
N VAL A 182 7.45 -6.74 17.67
CA VAL A 182 8.25 -7.63 18.53
C VAL A 182 9.70 -7.69 18.05
N ALA A 183 9.91 -7.89 16.74
CA ALA A 183 11.25 -7.94 16.16
C ALA A 183 12.04 -6.62 16.33
N MET A 184 11.33 -5.49 16.31
CA MET A 184 11.94 -4.16 16.43
C MET A 184 12.21 -3.70 17.86
N ARG A 185 11.89 -4.48 18.91
CA ARG A 185 12.19 -4.09 20.30
C ARG A 185 13.67 -4.20 20.66
N VAL A 186 14.44 -5.01 19.94
CA VAL A 186 15.82 -5.34 20.27
C VAL A 186 16.74 -4.93 19.12
N GLY A 187 17.88 -4.30 19.44
CA GLY A 187 18.91 -3.94 18.46
C GLY A 187 19.09 -2.44 18.23
N SER A 188 20.14 -2.08 17.50
CA SER A 188 20.40 -0.70 17.08
C SER A 188 19.38 -0.22 16.06
N LEU A 189 19.20 1.09 15.94
CA LEU A 189 18.34 1.70 14.92
C LEU A 189 18.75 1.27 13.50
N GLU A 190 20.06 1.19 13.24
CA GLU A 190 20.59 0.72 11.97
C GLU A 190 20.22 -0.74 11.67
N ALA A 191 20.32 -1.64 12.67
CA ALA A 191 19.91 -3.02 12.49
C ALA A 191 18.39 -3.16 12.22
N LYS A 192 17.57 -2.37 12.93
CA LYS A 192 16.12 -2.32 12.71
C LYS A 192 15.77 -1.81 11.31
N ALA A 193 16.43 -0.74 10.86
CA ALA A 193 16.23 -0.17 9.54
C ALA A 193 16.59 -1.18 8.43
N LYS A 194 17.76 -1.82 8.54
CA LYS A 194 18.19 -2.85 7.57
C LYS A 194 17.21 -4.02 7.49
N LEU A 195 16.86 -4.63 8.64
CA LEU A 195 15.91 -5.75 8.68
C LEU A 195 14.52 -5.33 8.18
N GLY A 196 14.07 -4.13 8.56
CA GLY A 196 12.80 -3.57 8.11
C GLY A 196 12.76 -3.40 6.59
N LEU A 197 13.80 -2.83 5.98
CA LEU A 197 13.90 -2.66 4.54
C LEU A 197 13.93 -4.01 3.80
N GLU A 198 14.70 -4.97 4.28
CA GLU A 198 14.76 -6.32 3.68
C GLU A 198 13.40 -7.02 3.75
N PHE A 199 12.73 -6.95 4.90
CA PHE A 199 11.37 -7.47 5.07
C PHE A 199 10.40 -6.78 4.11
N PHE A 200 10.46 -5.45 4.03
CA PHE A 200 9.52 -4.68 3.25
C PHE A 200 9.69 -4.95 1.75
N SER A 201 10.92 -4.97 1.25
CA SER A 201 11.23 -5.36 -0.14
C SER A 201 10.68 -6.75 -0.47
N LYS A 202 10.92 -7.75 0.39
CA LYS A 202 10.36 -9.10 0.21
C LYS A 202 8.84 -9.10 0.19
N PHE A 203 8.22 -8.32 1.07
CA PHE A 203 6.77 -8.19 1.12
C PHE A 203 6.22 -7.64 -0.20
N PHE A 204 6.75 -6.50 -0.69
CA PHE A 204 6.38 -5.92 -1.99
C PHE A 204 6.51 -6.91 -3.14
N ASN A 205 7.64 -7.60 -3.20
CA ASN A 205 7.93 -8.59 -4.25
C ASN A 205 7.02 -9.83 -4.19
N SER A 206 6.48 -10.17 -3.02
CA SER A 206 5.65 -11.37 -2.83
C SER A 206 4.19 -11.15 -3.20
N VAL A 207 3.66 -9.94 -2.98
CA VAL A 207 2.23 -9.66 -3.17
C VAL A 207 1.94 -8.82 -4.41
N SER A 208 2.96 -8.35 -5.13
CA SER A 208 2.78 -7.57 -6.36
C SER A 208 3.78 -7.97 -7.43
N ASP A 209 3.63 -7.39 -8.62
CA ASP A 209 4.64 -7.51 -9.67
C ASP A 209 5.68 -6.37 -9.63
N GLN A 210 5.63 -5.53 -8.59
CA GLN A 210 6.71 -4.58 -8.29
C GLN A 210 7.95 -5.39 -7.94
N LYS A 211 9.11 -4.90 -8.38
CA LYS A 211 10.41 -5.48 -8.04
C LYS A 211 11.25 -4.45 -7.32
N VAL A 212 11.62 -4.79 -6.10
CA VAL A 212 12.45 -3.98 -5.22
C VAL A 212 13.66 -4.78 -4.78
N VAL A 213 14.83 -4.17 -4.88
CA VAL A 213 16.08 -4.66 -4.31
C VAL A 213 16.60 -3.63 -3.30
N VAL A 214 17.19 -4.11 -2.22
CA VAL A 214 17.81 -3.27 -1.20
C VAL A 214 19.31 -3.53 -1.20
N SER A 215 20.09 -2.46 -1.25
CA SER A 215 21.53 -2.47 -1.05
C SER A 215 21.92 -1.36 -0.08
N GLU A 216 23.21 -1.24 0.25
CA GLU A 216 23.70 -0.18 1.10
C GLU A 216 25.12 0.22 0.72
N ASP A 217 25.45 1.47 1.02
CA ASP A 217 26.82 1.97 1.05
C ASP A 217 27.17 2.42 2.48
N GLU A 218 28.31 3.09 2.65
CA GLU A 218 28.76 3.58 3.95
C GLU A 218 27.76 4.57 4.57
N LYS A 219 27.06 5.37 3.76
CA LYS A 219 26.23 6.50 4.21
C LYS A 219 24.75 6.28 4.02
N HIS A 220 24.34 5.36 3.14
CA HIS A 220 22.94 5.19 2.75
C HIS A 220 22.49 3.74 2.77
N TRP A 221 21.22 3.54 3.10
CA TRP A 221 20.46 2.43 2.55
C TRP A 221 19.88 2.84 1.20
N ILE A 222 19.90 1.93 0.24
CA ILE A 222 19.52 2.17 -1.15
C ILE A 222 18.35 1.25 -1.47
N TRP A 223 17.21 1.86 -1.77
CA TRP A 223 15.98 1.19 -2.18
C TRP A 223 15.81 1.36 -3.69
N THR A 224 16.04 0.29 -4.45
CA THR A 224 15.97 0.28 -5.91
C THR A 224 14.70 -0.40 -6.37
N ILE A 225 13.88 0.30 -7.16
CA ILE A 225 12.67 -0.23 -7.76
C ILE A 225 12.93 -0.49 -9.26
N GLU A 226 13.07 -1.77 -9.59
CA GLU A 226 13.38 -2.26 -10.94
C GLU A 226 12.15 -2.35 -11.84
N VAL A 227 10.98 -2.57 -11.23
CA VAL A 227 9.68 -2.54 -11.91
C VAL A 227 8.77 -1.62 -11.11
N CYS A 228 8.66 -0.37 -11.57
CA CYS A 228 8.05 0.71 -10.79
C CYS A 228 6.63 1.04 -11.30
N PRO A 229 5.58 0.79 -10.51
CA PRO A 229 4.21 1.16 -10.88
C PRO A 229 3.94 2.66 -10.81
N MET A 230 4.65 3.39 -9.95
CA MET A 230 4.40 4.82 -9.72
C MET A 230 4.76 5.67 -10.95
N CYS A 231 5.86 5.34 -11.63
CA CYS A 231 6.29 6.04 -12.83
C CYS A 231 5.96 5.27 -14.12
N TRP A 232 5.13 4.22 -14.04
CA TRP A 232 4.83 3.39 -15.19
C TRP A 232 4.08 4.19 -16.27
N GLY A 233 4.60 4.18 -17.51
CA GLY A 233 3.99 4.92 -18.61
C GLY A 233 4.04 6.44 -18.46
N ARG A 234 4.95 6.95 -17.62
CA ARG A 234 5.15 8.39 -17.39
C ARG A 234 6.51 8.84 -17.91
N GLN A 235 6.57 10.07 -18.42
CA GLN A 235 7.82 10.80 -18.66
C GLN A 235 7.88 11.98 -17.71
N SER A 236 9.08 12.31 -17.26
CA SER A 236 9.33 13.41 -16.34
C SER A 236 10.76 13.92 -16.56
N ASP A 237 10.97 15.19 -16.28
CA ASP A 237 12.25 15.87 -16.29
C ASP A 237 12.98 15.75 -14.93
N GLU A 238 12.26 15.37 -13.87
CA GLU A 238 12.77 15.09 -12.53
C GLU A 238 12.22 13.78 -11.93
N PRO A 239 12.87 13.18 -10.90
CA PRO A 239 12.32 12.01 -10.22
C PRO A 239 10.91 12.25 -9.66
N CYS A 240 10.00 11.28 -9.86
CA CYS A 240 8.57 11.49 -9.63
C CYS A 240 7.85 10.35 -8.87
N CYS A 241 8.57 9.40 -8.27
CA CYS A 241 8.02 8.31 -7.44
C CYS A 241 7.85 8.72 -5.97
N HIS A 242 7.38 9.95 -5.74
CA HIS A 242 7.29 10.53 -4.39
C HIS A 242 6.30 9.81 -3.46
N LEU A 243 5.39 9.01 -4.00
CA LEU A 243 4.56 8.11 -3.19
C LEU A 243 5.40 7.08 -2.43
N ALA A 244 6.40 6.44 -3.07
CA ALA A 244 7.31 5.53 -2.38
C ALA A 244 8.18 6.25 -1.35
N VAL A 245 8.59 7.49 -1.63
CA VAL A 245 9.31 8.32 -0.65
C VAL A 245 8.45 8.53 0.59
N GLY A 246 7.18 8.88 0.45
CA GLY A 246 6.25 9.04 1.58
C GLY A 246 6.02 7.75 2.37
N VAL A 247 5.88 6.61 1.68
CA VAL A 247 5.77 5.29 2.34
C VAL A 247 7.01 5.00 3.19
N LEU A 248 8.21 5.21 2.64
CA LEU A 248 9.46 5.00 3.35
C LEU A 248 9.65 6.00 4.51
N GLN A 249 9.25 7.26 4.34
CA GLN A 249 9.28 8.26 5.41
C GLN A 249 8.43 7.84 6.61
N ALA A 250 7.19 7.40 6.37
CA ALA A 250 6.32 6.91 7.43
C ALA A 250 6.84 5.62 8.07
N ALA A 251 7.43 4.71 7.27
CA ALA A 251 8.06 3.51 7.79
C ALA A 251 9.24 3.83 8.72
N PHE A 252 10.12 4.74 8.32
CA PHE A 252 11.26 5.15 9.13
C PHE A 252 10.84 5.88 10.40
N ALA A 253 9.85 6.77 10.31
CA ALA A 253 9.29 7.42 11.50
C ALA A 253 8.71 6.38 12.47
N TRP A 254 8.06 5.32 11.97
CA TRP A 254 7.47 4.27 12.79
C TRP A 254 8.50 3.42 13.53
N ILE A 255 9.59 3.02 12.88
CA ILE A 255 10.63 2.15 13.50
C ILE A 255 11.60 2.90 14.42
N SER A 256 11.63 4.23 14.33
CA SER A 256 12.63 5.08 14.98
C SER A 256 12.05 5.96 16.08
N ASP A 257 10.81 5.72 16.51
CA ASP A 257 10.07 6.54 17.47
C ASP A 257 9.98 8.02 17.03
N GLY A 258 9.70 8.23 15.76
CA GLY A 258 9.41 9.55 15.18
C GLY A 258 10.62 10.33 14.69
N LYS A 259 11.83 9.75 14.70
CA LYS A 259 13.00 10.41 14.09
C LYS A 259 12.79 10.61 12.60
N LYS A 260 13.32 11.72 12.10
CA LYS A 260 13.25 12.07 10.68
C LYS A 260 14.53 11.65 9.99
N PHE A 261 14.41 11.26 8.73
CA PHE A 261 15.53 10.86 7.89
C PHE A 261 15.48 11.62 6.58
N ARG A 262 16.64 11.90 6.00
CA ARG A 262 16.69 12.36 4.61
C ARG A 262 16.45 11.17 3.70
N ILE A 263 15.29 11.17 3.04
CA ILE A 263 14.87 10.16 2.08
C ILE A 263 14.58 10.85 0.76
N MET A 264 15.31 10.48 -0.29
CA MET A 264 15.24 11.15 -1.58
C MET A 264 15.34 10.14 -2.73
N GLU A 265 14.45 10.26 -3.70
CA GLU A 265 14.62 9.61 -5.00
C GLU A 265 15.68 10.36 -5.81
N THR A 266 16.74 9.67 -6.23
CA THR A 266 17.86 10.24 -6.99
C THR A 266 17.84 9.86 -8.46
N GLU A 267 17.22 8.74 -8.80
CA GLU A 267 17.09 8.23 -10.17
C GLU A 267 15.65 7.79 -10.40
N CYS A 268 15.15 7.94 -11.62
CA CYS A 268 13.79 7.57 -11.97
C CYS A 268 13.67 7.08 -13.42
N LYS A 269 12.94 5.98 -13.64
CA LYS A 269 12.67 5.49 -15.00
C LYS A 269 11.90 6.49 -15.85
N ALA A 270 10.98 7.27 -15.27
CA ALA A 270 10.29 8.32 -16.02
C ALA A 270 11.23 9.46 -16.47
N LYS A 271 12.34 9.66 -15.76
CA LYS A 271 13.42 10.58 -16.13
C LYS A 271 14.39 10.01 -17.16
N GLY A 272 14.25 8.73 -17.51
CA GLY A 272 15.13 8.01 -18.42
C GLY A 272 16.28 7.27 -17.72
N ASP A 273 16.31 7.27 -16.39
CA ASP A 273 17.29 6.47 -15.63
C ASP A 273 16.94 4.97 -15.71
N GLU A 274 17.91 4.11 -15.40
CA GLU A 274 17.71 2.66 -15.49
C GLU A 274 16.62 2.19 -14.52
N ASN A 275 16.67 2.62 -13.26
CA ASN A 275 15.75 2.22 -12.19
C ASN A 275 15.28 3.44 -11.39
N CYS A 276 14.26 3.25 -10.56
CA CYS A 276 13.92 4.26 -9.57
C CYS A 276 14.73 4.00 -8.30
N VAL A 277 15.64 4.89 -7.94
CA VAL A 277 16.56 4.70 -6.80
C VAL A 277 16.21 5.72 -5.72
N ILE A 278 15.90 5.23 -4.52
CA ILE A 278 15.66 6.04 -3.33
C ILE A 278 16.81 5.81 -2.36
N LYS A 279 17.50 6.89 -1.99
CA LYS A 279 18.55 6.87 -0.97
C LYS A 279 17.99 7.35 0.36
N ILE A 280 18.34 6.63 1.42
CA ILE A 280 17.98 6.92 2.80
C ILE A 280 19.28 7.11 3.57
N GLU A 281 19.54 8.31 4.09
CA GLU A 281 20.72 8.54 4.93
C GLU A 281 20.67 7.65 6.18
N LYS A 282 21.81 7.04 6.56
CA LYS A 282 21.89 6.17 7.75
C LYS A 282 21.73 6.92 9.06
N THR A 283 21.99 8.23 9.03
CA THR A 283 21.88 9.11 10.19
C THR A 283 20.58 9.90 10.10
N PRO A 284 19.77 9.94 11.18
CA PRO A 284 18.60 10.81 11.26
C PRO A 284 18.99 12.29 11.14
N VAL A 285 18.08 13.11 10.64
CA VAL A 285 18.17 14.57 10.75
C VAL A 285 17.73 14.98 12.16
N GLU A 286 18.51 15.90 12.77
CA GLU A 286 18.17 16.54 14.05
C GLU A 286 16.89 17.39 13.96
#